data_AF-A0A964DC09-F1
#
_entry.id   AF-A0A964DC09-F1
#
_cell.length_a   1.000
_cell.length_b   1.000
_cell.length_c   1.000
_cell.angle_alpha   90.00
_cell.angle_beta   90.00
_cell.angle_gamma   90.00
#
_symmetry.space_group_name_H-M   'P 1'
#
loop_
_entity.id
_entity.type
_entity.pdbx_description
1 polymer ?
#
loop_
_entity_poly.entity_id
_entity_poly.type
_entity_poly.pdbx_seq_one_letter_code
_entity_poly.pdbx_strand_id
1 'polypeptide(L)' 'MEGYPSNTYRLRIGKYRVLYAVDNENKKVRITSVQHIGNAYK' A
#
# COMPACT_ATOMS: atom_id res chain seq x y z
N MET A 1 17.17 0.45 2.21
CA MET A 1 15.93 -0.31 2.47
C MET A 1 15.48 -0.86 1.13
N GLU A 2 15.80 -2.12 0.85
CA GLU A 2 15.63 -2.77 -0.45
C GLU A 2 14.14 -3.11 -0.64
N GLY A 3 13.36 -2.12 -1.12
CA GLY A 3 11.92 -2.26 -1.29
C GLY A 3 11.61 -2.70 -2.70
N TYR A 4 11.20 -3.96 -2.87
CA TYR A 4 10.74 -4.57 -4.13
C TYR A 4 9.91 -3.59 -4.99
N PRO A 5 10.50 -2.97 -6.03
CA PRO A 5 9.85 -1.90 -6.79
C PRO A 5 8.70 -2.42 -7.69
N SER A 6 8.57 -3.73 -7.85
CA SER A 6 7.65 -4.38 -8.78
C SER A 6 6.37 -4.94 -8.15
N ASN A 7 6.26 -5.04 -6.82
CA ASN A 7 5.11 -5.69 -6.15
C ASN A 7 4.31 -4.74 -5.24
N THR A 8 4.23 -3.46 -5.60
CA THR A 8 3.42 -2.48 -4.86
C THR A 8 2.03 -2.35 -5.48
N TYR A 9 1.01 -2.53 -4.65
CA TYR A 9 -0.39 -2.48 -5.01
C TYR A 9 -1.12 -1.39 -4.22
N ARG A 10 -2.29 -0.99 -4.72
CA ARG A 10 -3.16 -0.01 -4.09
C ARG A 10 -4.56 -0.57 -3.88
N LEU A 11 -5.02 -0.53 -2.64
CA LEU A 11 -6.40 -0.86 -2.25
C LEU A 11 -7.13 0.43 -1.84
N ARG A 12 -8.42 0.52 -2.21
CA ARG A 12 -9.31 1.56 -1.72
C ARG A 12 -10.31 0.97 -0.73
N ILE A 13 -10.39 1.56 0.46
CA ILE A 13 -11.37 1.21 1.48
C ILE A 13 -12.14 2.48 1.83
N GLY A 14 -13.33 2.64 1.27
CA GLY A 14 -14.12 3.87 1.41
C GLY A 14 -13.35 5.13 0.98
N LYS A 15 -13.04 6.00 1.95
CA LYS A 15 -12.27 7.24 1.77
C LYS A 15 -10.77 7.09 2.00
N TYR A 16 -10.26 5.87 2.19
CA TYR A 16 -8.84 5.61 2.40
C TYR A 16 -8.20 4.89 1.20
N ARG A 17 -6.94 5.22 0.94
CA ARG A 17 -6.05 4.52 0.02
C ARG A 17 -4.96 3.84 0.84
N VAL A 18 -4.78 2.55 0.61
CA VAL A 18 -3.75 1.74 1.25
C VAL A 18 -2.76 1.31 0.18
N LEU A 19 -1.49 1.64 0.36
CA LEU A 19 -0.39 1.10 -0.41
C LEU A 19 0.20 -0.08 0.34
N TYR A 20 0.34 -1.20 -0.35
CA TYR A 20 0.86 -2.43 0.24
C TYR A 20 1.71 -3.19 -0.76
N ALA A 21 2.60 -4.02 -0.25
CA ALA A 21 3.35 -4.99 -1.04
C ALA A 21 2.99 -6.41 -0.62
N VAL A 22 3.01 -7.32 -1.60
CA VAL A 22 2.77 -8.74 -1.37
C VAL A 22 4.08 -9.50 -1.57
N ASP A 23 4.44 -10.33 -0.62
CA ASP A 23 5.47 -11.35 -0.76
C ASP A 23 4.75 -12.68 -0.97
N ASN A 24 4.76 -13.18 -2.21
CA ASN A 24 4.05 -14.40 -2.60
C ASN A 24 4.75 -15.67 -2.09
N GLU A 25 6.07 -15.63 -1.88
CA GLU A 25 6.85 -16.77 -1.41
C GLU A 25 6.57 -17.02 0.07
N ASN A 26 6.64 -15.95 0.88
CA ASN A 26 6.40 -16.02 2.32
C ASN A 26 4.93 -15.84 2.69
N LYS A 27 4.05 -15.60 1.71
CA LYS A 27 2.61 -15.29 1.89
C LYS A 27 2.38 -14.13 2.86
N LYS A 28 3.18 -13.08 2.76
CA LYS A 28 3.11 -11.90 3.65
C LYS A 28 2.62 -10.67 2.91
N VAL A 29 1.81 -9.87 3.60
CA VAL A 29 1.38 -8.56 3.11
C VAL A 29 2.00 -7.49 4.01
N ARG A 30 2.67 -6.53 3.40
CA ARG A 30 3.26 -5.38 4.11
C ARG A 30 2.53 -4.12 3.71
N ILE A 31 1.95 -3.42 4.68
CA ILE A 31 1.34 -2.10 4.45
C ILE A 31 2.44 -1.05 4.52
N THR A 32 2.57 -0.26 3.46
CA THR A 32 3.59 0.79 3.34
C THR A 32 3.01 2.16 3.69
N SER A 33 1.75 2.41 3.32
CA SER A 33 1.10 3.69 3.62
C SER A 33 -0.42 3.54 3.69
N VAL A 34 -1.04 4.30 4.58
CA VAL A 34 -2.50 4.47 4.66
C VAL A 34 -2.78 5.96 4.61
N GLN A 35 -3.55 6.40 3.60
CA GLN A 35 -3.84 7.81 3.37
C GLN A 35 -5.34 8.03 3.23
N HIS A 36 -5.87 9.07 3.87
CA HIS A 36 -7.21 9.54 3.61
C HIS A 36 -7.23 10.35 2.31
N ILE A 37 -8.17 10.08 1.41
CA ILE A 37 -8.27 10.71 0.08
C ILE A 37 -8.44 12.24 0.20
N GLY A 38 -9.15 12.70 1.24
CA GLY A 38 -9.35 14.13 1.48
C GLY A 38 -8.11 14.88 2.00
N ASN A 39 -7.04 14.16 2.37
CA ASN A 39 -5.76 14.77 2.79
C ASN A 39 -4.74 14.89 1.65
N ALA A 40 -5.07 14.46 0.43
CA ALA A 40 -4.16 14.57 -0.72
C ALA A 40 -4.08 15.99 -1.33
N TYR A 41 -5.00 16.89 -0.93
CA TYR A 41 -5.13 18.26 -1.48
C TYR A 41 -5.04 19.35 -0.40
N LYS A 42 -4.42 19.05 0.75
CA LYS A 42 -4.14 20.06 1.79
C LYS A 42 -2.67 20.42 1.81
#